data_AF-A0A1V5FDS3-F1
#
_entry.id   AF-A0A1V5FDS3-F1
#
_cell.length_a   1.000
_cell.length_b   1.000
_cell.length_c   1.000
_cell.angle_alpha   90.00
_cell.angle_beta   90.00
_cell.angle_gamma   90.00
#
_symmetry.space_group_name_H-M   'P 1'
#
loop_
_entity.id
_entity.type
_entity.pdbx_description
1 polymer ?
#
loop_
_entity_poly.entity_id
_entity_poly.type
_entity_poly.pdbx_seq_one_letter_code
_entity_poly.pdbx_strand_id
1 'polypeptide(L)'
;MGKTTLLAQLFPDLKRVTFDPSQDLFGARRDPDLFLDSFPPPLVLDEIQFAPELLPALKRRMDENPSPGQYFLSDGAAVAGAVTPRPGQM
;
A
#
# COMPACT_ATOMS: atom_id res chain seq x y z
N MET A 1 9.14 16.66 3.66
CA MET A 1 8.22 16.97 4.78
C MET A 1 6.92 17.52 4.18
N GLY A 2 5.79 16.79 4.20
CA GLY A 2 4.52 17.36 3.72
C GLY A 2 3.48 16.36 3.21
N LYS A 3 3.87 15.21 2.67
CA LYS A 3 2.93 14.23 2.07
C LYS A 3 2.41 13.20 3.08
N THR A 4 3.33 12.65 3.86
CA THR A 4 3.04 11.72 4.96
C THR A 4 2.11 12.34 6.02
N THR A 5 2.30 13.64 6.30
CA THR A 5 1.45 14.40 7.22
C THR A 5 0.06 14.67 6.65
N LEU A 6 -0.06 14.92 5.34
CA LEU A 6 -1.35 15.16 4.69
C LEU A 6 -2.24 13.90 4.67
N LEU A 7 -1.66 12.72 4.40
CA LEU A 7 -2.41 11.46 4.51
C LEU A 7 -2.83 11.16 5.96
N ALA A 8 -1.98 11.43 6.93
CA ALA A 8 -2.30 11.27 8.35
C ALA A 8 -3.42 12.23 8.82
N GLN A 9 -3.55 13.41 8.21
CA GLN A 9 -4.62 14.36 8.52
C GLN A 9 -5.93 14.09 7.76
N LEU A 10 -5.85 13.59 6.52
CA LEU A 10 -7.03 13.24 5.72
C LEU A 10 -7.63 11.89 6.15
N PHE A 11 -6.80 10.99 6.69
CA PHE A 11 -7.22 9.66 7.13
C PHE A 11 -6.51 9.22 8.42
N PRO A 12 -6.84 9.82 9.57
CA PRO A 12 -6.17 9.52 10.85
C PRO A 12 -6.38 8.07 11.32
N ASP A 13 -7.47 7.43 10.91
CA ASP A 13 -7.81 6.04 11.30
C ASP A 13 -7.21 4.98 10.37
N LEU A 14 -6.51 5.39 9.31
CA LEU A 14 -6.01 4.49 8.27
C LEU A 14 -4.74 3.80 8.75
N LYS A 15 -4.76 2.46 8.74
CA LYS A 15 -3.64 1.66 9.22
C LYS A 15 -2.43 1.90 8.31
N ARG A 16 -1.26 2.15 8.92
CA ARG A 16 -0.01 2.41 8.21
C ARG A 16 1.07 1.43 8.65
N VAL A 17 1.74 0.84 7.66
CA VAL A 17 2.92 0.00 7.83
C VAL A 17 4.07 0.64 7.05
N THR A 18 5.16 0.94 7.75
CA THR A 18 6.37 1.51 7.15
C THR A 18 7.44 0.43 7.11
N PHE A 19 7.92 0.04 5.93
CA PHE A 19 8.93 -0.99 5.79
C PHE A 19 10.34 -0.43 6.00
N ASP A 20 11.25 -1.29 6.45
CA ASP A 20 12.66 -0.96 6.60
C ASP A 20 13.53 -2.08 6.04
N PRO A 21 14.75 -1.81 5.55
CA PRO A 21 15.59 -2.83 4.93
C PRO A 21 16.04 -3.92 5.91
N SER A 22 16.09 -3.64 7.20
CA SER A 22 16.71 -4.49 8.22
C SER A 22 15.77 -5.51 8.86
N GLN A 23 14.46 -5.25 8.86
CA GLN A 23 13.44 -6.10 9.45
C GLN A 23 12.42 -6.51 8.40
N ASP A 24 11.96 -7.75 8.50
CA ASP A 24 10.80 -8.24 7.76
C ASP A 24 9.55 -8.05 8.61
N LEU A 25 9.00 -6.83 8.58
CA LEU A 25 7.84 -6.48 9.38
C LEU A 25 6.64 -7.37 9.02
N PHE A 26 6.10 -8.03 10.04
CA PHE A 26 4.93 -8.91 9.92
C PHE A 26 5.08 -10.04 8.90
N GLY A 27 6.32 -10.37 8.49
CA GLY A 27 6.58 -11.37 7.46
C GLY A 27 6.17 -10.95 6.05
N ALA A 28 6.02 -9.65 5.78
CA ALA A 28 5.53 -9.14 4.52
C ALA A 28 6.36 -9.54 3.30
N ARG A 29 7.67 -9.74 3.45
CA ARG A 29 8.54 -10.24 2.37
C ARG A 29 8.43 -11.75 2.20
N ARG A 30 8.25 -12.47 3.31
CA ARG A 30 8.18 -13.94 3.32
C ARG A 30 6.86 -14.47 2.80
N ASP A 31 5.75 -13.85 3.23
CA ASP A 31 4.40 -14.23 2.86
C ASP A 31 3.53 -12.97 2.65
N PRO A 32 3.63 -12.35 1.46
CA PRO A 32 2.93 -11.10 1.16
C PRO A 32 1.41 -11.27 1.16
N ASP A 33 0.89 -12.44 0.78
CA ASP A 33 -0.55 -12.70 0.79
C ASP A 33 -1.09 -12.78 2.22
N LEU A 34 -0.42 -13.54 3.11
CA LEU A 34 -0.80 -13.61 4.52
C LEU A 34 -0.70 -12.24 5.23
N PHE A 35 0.30 -11.44 4.87
CA PHE A 35 0.41 -10.07 5.35
C PHE A 35 -0.82 -9.25 4.94
N LEU A 36 -1.17 -9.25 3.65
CA LEU A 36 -2.32 -8.48 3.19
C LEU A 36 -3.65 -9.04 3.76
N ASP A 37 -3.74 -10.33 4.10
CA ASP A 37 -4.91 -10.89 4.83
C ASP A 37 -5.00 -10.38 6.26
N SER A 38 -3.85 -10.24 6.93
CA SER A 38 -3.75 -9.71 8.29
C SER A 38 -4.00 -8.20 8.36
N PHE A 39 -3.80 -7.49 7.23
CA PHE A 39 -3.97 -6.05 7.10
C PHE A 39 -4.92 -5.73 5.93
N PRO A 40 -6.24 -5.83 6.15
CA PRO A 40 -7.21 -5.55 5.11
C PRO A 40 -7.20 -4.06 4.70
N PRO A 41 -7.60 -3.74 3.47
CA PRO A 41 -7.73 -2.37 3.00
C PRO A 41 -8.84 -1.61 3.77
N PRO A 42 -8.75 -0.27 3.89
CA PRO A 42 -7.74 0.59 3.28
C PRO A 42 -6.43 0.62 4.09
N LEU A 43 -5.27 0.48 3.40
CA LEU A 43 -3.95 0.31 4.03
C LEU A 43 -2.89 1.22 3.39
N VAL A 44 -2.08 1.88 4.23
CA VAL A 44 -0.89 2.63 3.78
C VAL A 44 0.36 1.79 3.95
N LEU A 45 1.09 1.61 2.85
CA LEU A 45 2.34 0.89 2.75
C LEU A 45 3.44 1.88 2.38
N ASP A 46 4.25 2.25 3.37
CA ASP A 46 5.30 3.24 3.22
C ASP A 46 6.68 2.59 3.11
N GLU A 47 7.58 3.24 2.39
CA GLU A 47 8.88 2.71 2.00
C GLU A 47 8.79 1.33 1.29
N ILE A 48 7.79 1.18 0.40
CA ILE A 48 7.49 -0.08 -0.31
C ILE A 48 8.67 -0.63 -1.13
N GLN A 49 9.66 0.21 -1.48
CA GLN A 49 10.89 -0.21 -2.13
C GLN A 49 11.68 -1.24 -1.32
N PHE A 50 11.48 -1.30 0.00
CA PHE A 50 12.09 -2.32 0.86
C PHE A 50 11.26 -3.61 0.93
N ALA A 51 10.04 -3.65 0.40
CA ALA A 51 9.21 -4.86 0.34
C ALA A 51 8.57 -5.01 -1.07
N PRO A 52 9.40 -5.08 -2.14
CA PRO A 52 8.89 -5.21 -3.51
C PRO A 52 8.09 -6.50 -3.73
N GLU A 53 8.25 -7.50 -2.88
CA GLU A 53 7.51 -8.78 -2.88
C GLU A 53 5.99 -8.58 -2.69
N LEU A 54 5.57 -7.46 -2.11
CA LEU A 54 4.15 -7.11 -1.98
C LEU A 54 3.51 -6.69 -3.30
N LEU A 55 4.29 -6.18 -4.27
CA LEU A 55 3.74 -5.59 -5.50
C LEU A 55 2.90 -6.60 -6.32
N PRO A 56 3.34 -7.85 -6.56
CA PRO A 56 2.52 -8.84 -7.25
C PRO A 56 1.25 -9.21 -6.47
N ALA A 57 1.32 -9.30 -5.14
CA ALA A 57 0.17 -9.64 -4.30
C ALA A 57 -0.88 -8.51 -4.28
N LEU A 58 -0.43 -7.26 -4.16
CA LEU A 58 -1.26 -6.07 -4.31
C LEU A 58 -1.94 -6.04 -5.68
N LYS A 59 -1.18 -6.31 -6.75
CA LYS A 59 -1.73 -6.37 -8.11
C LYS A 59 -2.84 -7.42 -8.22
N ARG A 60 -2.64 -8.64 -7.72
CA ARG A 60 -3.69 -9.68 -7.73
C ARG A 60 -4.97 -9.20 -7.06
N ARG A 61 -4.87 -8.62 -5.86
CA ARG A 61 -6.04 -8.12 -5.11
C ARG A 61 -6.73 -6.95 -5.79
N MET A 62 -5.97 -6.05 -6.39
CA MET A 62 -6.51 -4.93 -7.16
C MET A 62 -7.18 -5.40 -8.45
N ASP A 63 -6.65 -6.44 -9.09
CA ASP A 63 -7.25 -7.04 -10.28
C ASP A 63 -8.55 -7.80 -9.93
N GLU A 64 -8.61 -8.45 -8.76
CA GLU A 64 -9.81 -9.16 -8.25
C GLU A 64 -10.93 -8.20 -7.78
N ASN A 65 -10.57 -7.11 -7.12
CA ASN A 65 -11.50 -6.07 -6.69
C ASN A 65 -10.94 -4.69 -7.08
N PRO A 66 -11.29 -4.17 -8.27
CA PRO A 66 -10.82 -2.87 -8.75
C PRO A 66 -11.59 -1.73 -8.07
N SER A 67 -11.37 -1.55 -6.77
CA SER A 67 -11.87 -0.42 -5.99
C SER A 67 -10.75 0.60 -5.75
N PRO A 68 -10.99 1.90 -6.02
CA PRO A 68 -9.99 2.94 -5.78
C PRO A 68 -9.73 3.13 -4.28
N GLY A 69 -8.50 3.48 -3.91
CA GLY A 69 -8.15 3.84 -2.53
C GLY A 69 -7.97 2.66 -1.55
N GLN A 70 -7.86 1.42 -2.06
CA GLN A 70 -7.60 0.26 -1.20
C GLN A 70 -6.18 0.24 -0.61
N TYR A 71 -5.19 0.62 -1.42
CA TYR A 71 -3.79 0.61 -1.02
C TYR A 71 -3.13 1.94 -1.40
N PHE A 72 -2.39 2.51 -0.46
CA PHE A 72 -1.61 3.72 -0.65
C PHE A 72 -0.14 3.36 -0.53
N LEU A 73 0.63 3.59 -1.60
CA LEU A 73 2.06 3.26 -1.63
C LEU A 73 2.88 4.53 -1.49
N SER A 74 4.00 4.44 -0.78
CA SER A 74 4.97 5.52 -0.66
C SER A 74 6.39 4.98 -0.70
N ASP A 75 7.26 5.72 -1.38
CA ASP A 75 8.68 5.36 -1.58
C ASP A 75 9.68 6.32 -0.90
N GLY A 76 9.21 7.07 0.11
CA GLY A 76 10.04 7.99 0.90
C GLY A 76 10.09 9.43 0.38
N ALA A 77 9.70 9.67 -0.87
CA ALA A 77 9.60 11.02 -1.43
C ALA A 77 8.20 11.39 -1.95
N ALA A 78 7.33 10.40 -2.18
CA ALA A 78 5.97 10.63 -2.67
C ALA A 78 5.02 9.51 -2.25
N VAL A 79 3.86 9.89 -1.73
CA VAL A 79 2.70 8.99 -1.65
C VAL A 79 1.99 9.04 -2.99
N ALA A 80 2.01 7.94 -3.73
CA ALA A 80 1.20 7.77 -4.92
C ALA A 80 -0.07 7.01 -4.49
N GLY A 81 -1.21 7.71 -4.44
CA GLY A 81 -2.49 7.03 -4.37
C GLY A 81 -2.64 6.24 -5.67
N ALA A 82 -2.91 4.93 -5.58
CA ALA A 82 -3.21 4.14 -6.77
C ALA A 82 -4.49 4.68 -7.41
N VAL A 83 -4.32 5.54 -8.42
CA VAL A 83 -5.38 5.98 -9.31
C VAL A 83 -5.79 4.75 -10.10
N THR A 84 -6.97 4.21 -9.79
CA THR A 84 -7.62 3.22 -10.63
C THR A 84 -7.77 3.78 -12.05
N PRO A 85 -7.39 3.03 -13.12
CA PRO A 85 -7.80 3.41 -14.46
C PRO A 85 -9.33 3.36 -14.53
N ARG A 86 -9.97 4.49 -14.89
CA ARG A 86 -11.42 4.51 -15.11
C ARG A 86 -11.75 3.50 -16.23
N PRO A 87 -12.60 2.48 -15.98
CA PRO A 87 -13.14 1.70 -17.08
C PRO A 87 -14.10 2.61 -17.85
N GLY A 88 -13.77 2.95 -19.10
CA GLY A 88 -14.67 3.67 -19.99
C GLY A 88 -14.17 4.99 -20.57
N GLN A 89 -12.94 5.06 -21.07
CA GLN A 89 -12.67 5.96 -22.20
C GLN A 89 -12.22 5.11 -23.38
N MET A 90 -13.17 4.91 -24.30
CA MET A 90 -12.95 4.48 -25.68
C MET A 90 -12.43 5.67 -26.49
#